data_AF-A0A7Z9K9U9-F1
#
_entry.id   AF-A0A7Z9K9U9-F1
#
_cell.length_a   1.000
_cell.length_b   1.000
_cell.length_c   1.000
_cell.angle_alpha   90.00
_cell.angle_beta   90.00
_cell.angle_gamma   90.00
#
_symmetry.space_group_name_H-M   'P 1'
#
loop_
_entity.id
_entity.type
_entity.pdbx_description
1 polymer ?
#
loop_
_entity_poly.entity_id
_entity_poly.type
_entity_poly.pdbx_seq_one_letter_code
_entity_poly.pdbx_strand_id
1 'polypeptide(L)'
;MRQESGFNAIYRNSIEIGVAGLPTGALDIDDGGLWLGQTQSAVGSFSPGANCLCRLDETALHDDDLGQKEINRRYFLTRRLKELEREGLQTNMASTKLDDKGALVNARLDALEVQFAANQNALLGRFQNIDDSWTT
;
A
#
# COMPACT_ATOMS: atom_id res chain seq x y z
N MET A 1 -46.90 -8.31 10.45
CA MET A 1 -45.99 -8.00 9.32
C MET A 1 -44.57 -8.22 9.80
N ARG A 2 -43.83 -9.15 9.18
CA ARG A 2 -42.37 -9.20 9.36
C ARG A 2 -41.80 -8.11 8.44
N GLN A 3 -41.02 -7.20 8.99
CA GLN A 3 -40.27 -6.23 8.20
C GLN A 3 -39.28 -7.02 7.35
N GLU A 4 -39.36 -6.89 6.02
CA GLU A 4 -38.41 -7.52 5.11
C GLU A 4 -37.05 -6.86 5.34
N SER A 5 -36.05 -7.66 5.71
CA SER A 5 -34.77 -7.23 6.27
C SER A 5 -33.76 -6.71 5.21
N GLY A 6 -34.21 -5.92 4.24
CA GLY A 6 -33.34 -5.34 3.20
C GLY A 6 -33.23 -3.81 3.29
N PHE A 7 -34.33 -3.14 3.65
CA PHE A 7 -34.35 -1.68 3.69
C PHE A 7 -33.66 -1.13 4.96
N ASN A 8 -32.65 -0.27 4.77
CA ASN A 8 -31.91 0.43 5.82
C ASN A 8 -31.03 -0.45 6.75
N ALA A 9 -30.59 -1.62 6.30
CA ALA A 9 -29.68 -2.46 7.08
C ALA A 9 -28.27 -1.85 7.18
N ILE A 10 -27.67 -1.92 8.36
CA ILE A 10 -26.30 -1.50 8.64
C ILE A 10 -25.43 -2.75 8.71
N TYR A 11 -24.38 -2.79 7.89
CA TYR A 11 -23.43 -3.89 7.86
C TYR A 11 -22.05 -3.45 8.37
N ARG A 12 -21.40 -4.31 9.18
CA ARG A 12 -20.00 -4.16 9.59
C ARG A 12 -19.25 -5.45 9.27
N ASN A 13 -18.16 -5.34 8.49
CA ASN A 13 -17.39 -6.50 8.04
C ASN A 13 -18.27 -7.60 7.42
N SER A 14 -19.21 -7.18 6.54
CA SER A 14 -20.24 -8.01 5.91
C SER A 14 -21.28 -8.68 6.83
N ILE A 15 -21.33 -8.35 8.12
CA ILE A 15 -22.32 -8.86 9.08
C ILE A 15 -23.36 -7.77 9.33
N GLU A 16 -24.65 -8.11 9.24
CA GLU A 16 -25.74 -7.22 9.62
C GLU A 16 -25.70 -6.95 11.13
N ILE A 17 -25.62 -5.69 11.52
CA ILE A 17 -25.55 -5.27 12.94
C ILE A 17 -26.77 -4.50 13.41
N GLY A 18 -27.71 -4.20 12.51
CA GLY A 18 -28.96 -3.54 12.84
C GLY A 18 -29.63 -2.91 11.64
N VAL A 19 -30.78 -2.27 11.88
CA VAL A 19 -31.56 -1.56 10.88
C VAL A 19 -31.68 -0.10 11.32
N ALA A 20 -31.31 0.84 10.45
CA ALA A 20 -31.55 2.25 10.67
C ALA A 20 -33.06 2.51 10.49
N GLY A 21 -33.72 2.99 11.56
CA GLY A 21 -35.14 3.33 11.54
C GLY A 21 -35.44 4.60 10.76
N LEU A 22 -35.21 4.60 9.44
CA LEU A 22 -35.62 5.69 8.57
C LEU A 22 -37.12 5.56 8.22
N PRO A 23 -37.86 6.68 8.11
CA PRO A 23 -39.26 6.66 7.74
C PRO A 23 -39.43 6.12 6.31
N THR A 24 -40.28 5.10 6.17
CA THR A 24 -40.67 4.52 4.88
C THR A 24 -41.30 5.60 4.00
N GLY A 25 -40.79 5.77 2.78
CA GLY A 25 -41.34 6.71 1.79
C GLY A 25 -40.69 8.10 1.75
N ALA A 26 -39.54 8.29 2.41
CA ALA A 26 -38.73 9.49 2.17
C ALA A 26 -38.20 9.47 0.72
N LEU A 27 -38.50 10.54 -0.03
CA LEU A 27 -37.91 10.77 -1.35
C LEU A 27 -36.51 11.35 -1.16
N ASP A 28 -35.55 10.83 -1.92
CA ASP A 28 -34.21 11.43 -2.00
C ASP A 28 -34.32 12.87 -2.52
N ILE A 29 -33.51 13.75 -1.94
CA ILE A 29 -33.45 15.16 -2.31
C ILE A 29 -32.47 15.27 -3.48
N ASP A 30 -32.98 15.56 -4.68
CA ASP A 30 -32.18 15.64 -5.93
C ASP A 30 -31.06 16.69 -5.87
N ASP A 31 -31.18 17.71 -5.02
CA ASP A 31 -30.22 18.82 -4.88
C ASP A 31 -29.24 18.66 -3.69
N GLY A 32 -29.15 17.46 -3.10
CA GLY A 32 -28.25 17.16 -1.99
C GLY A 32 -26.79 17.01 -2.42
N GLY A 33 -25.85 17.57 -1.65
CA GLY A 33 -24.42 17.34 -1.83
C GLY A 33 -23.90 16.15 -1.00
N LEU A 34 -23.02 15.33 -1.56
CA LEU A 34 -22.29 14.28 -0.82
C LEU A 34 -20.98 14.84 -0.27
N TRP A 35 -20.85 14.87 1.07
CA TRP A 35 -19.66 15.36 1.76
C TRP A 35 -18.97 14.22 2.53
N LEU A 36 -17.64 14.15 2.42
CA LEU A 36 -16.81 13.23 3.21
C LEU A 36 -15.89 14.05 4.12
N GLY A 37 -15.69 13.56 5.35
CA GLY A 37 -14.74 14.15 6.30
C GLY A 37 -15.25 15.34 7.12
N GLN A 38 -16.43 15.91 6.80
CA GLN A 38 -17.09 16.95 7.60
C GLN A 38 -18.61 16.77 7.61
N THR A 39 -19.25 17.12 8.73
CA THR A 39 -20.71 17.18 8.82
C THR A 39 -21.22 18.56 8.39
N GLN A 40 -22.10 18.59 7.40
CA GLN A 40 -22.81 19.80 7.01
C GLN A 40 -23.94 20.10 8.00
N SER A 41 -23.96 21.30 8.59
CA SER A 41 -25.02 21.76 9.50
C SER A 41 -26.07 22.62 8.81
N ALA A 42 -25.68 23.32 7.74
CA ALA A 42 -26.55 24.09 6.87
C ALA A 42 -25.92 24.15 5.48
N VAL A 43 -26.69 24.54 4.46
CA VAL A 43 -26.17 24.69 3.08
C VAL A 43 -24.95 25.63 3.09
N GLY A 44 -23.80 25.11 2.65
CA GLY A 44 -22.54 25.85 2.64
C GLY A 44 -21.82 26.01 3.99
N SER A 45 -22.31 25.40 5.07
CA SER A 45 -21.72 25.49 6.42
C SER A 45 -21.46 24.13 7.04
N PHE A 46 -20.28 23.97 7.65
CA PHE A 46 -19.89 22.75 8.34
C PHE A 46 -19.88 22.92 9.86
N SER A 47 -20.23 21.85 10.56
CA SER A 47 -20.20 21.78 12.02
C SER A 47 -18.76 21.80 12.55
N PRO A 48 -18.37 22.78 13.37
CA PRO A 48 -17.08 22.77 14.04
C PRO A 48 -16.95 21.54 14.94
N GLY A 49 -15.82 20.84 14.86
CA GLY A 49 -15.52 19.65 15.69
C GLY A 49 -16.19 18.34 15.24
N ALA A 50 -16.99 18.35 14.15
CA ALA A 50 -17.57 17.15 13.56
C ALA A 50 -16.83 16.74 12.29
N ASN A 51 -15.50 16.64 12.38
CA ASN A 51 -14.62 16.24 11.28
C ASN A 51 -14.10 14.80 11.48
N CYS A 52 -13.97 14.04 10.38
CA CYS A 52 -13.28 12.74 10.41
C CYS A 52 -11.81 12.93 10.03
N LEU A 53 -10.90 12.64 10.97
CA LEU A 53 -9.48 12.47 10.67
C LEU A 53 -9.18 10.97 10.53
N CYS A 54 -9.54 10.42 9.39
CA CYS A 54 -9.51 8.99 9.12
C CYS A 54 -9.18 8.75 7.64
N ARG A 55 -8.57 7.59 7.34
CA ARG A 55 -8.35 7.16 5.96
C ARG A 55 -9.60 6.46 5.45
N LEU A 56 -10.13 6.93 4.32
CA LEU A 56 -11.22 6.31 3.58
C LEU A 56 -10.66 5.77 2.27
N ASP A 57 -10.72 4.45 2.07
CA ASP A 57 -10.14 3.80 0.88
C ASP A 57 -11.22 3.45 -0.16
N GLU A 58 -12.29 2.79 0.30
CA GLU A 58 -13.25 2.12 -0.58
C GLU A 58 -14.67 2.59 -0.26
N THR A 59 -15.08 3.67 -0.91
CA THR A 59 -16.42 4.24 -0.81
C THR A 59 -17.18 4.00 -2.11
N ALA A 60 -18.36 3.39 -2.03
CA ALA A 60 -19.25 3.18 -3.17
C ALA A 60 -20.70 3.46 -2.77
N LEU A 61 -21.45 4.09 -3.67
CA LEU A 61 -22.88 4.38 -3.54
C LEU A 61 -23.64 3.62 -4.62
N HIS A 62 -24.79 3.05 -4.28
CA HIS A 62 -25.67 2.31 -5.20
C HIS A 62 -27.09 2.84 -5.05
N ASP A 63 -27.84 2.81 -6.15
CA ASP A 63 -29.26 3.15 -6.22
C ASP A 63 -30.17 1.94 -5.94
N ASP A 64 -29.59 0.76 -5.75
CA ASP A 64 -30.28 -0.49 -5.45
C ASP A 64 -29.83 -1.13 -4.11
N ASP A 65 -30.66 -2.06 -3.63
CA ASP A 65 -30.28 -2.93 -2.51
C ASP A 65 -29.36 -4.05 -3.02
N LEU A 66 -28.09 -3.98 -2.61
CA LEU A 66 -27.05 -4.94 -3.01
C LEU A 66 -27.34 -6.38 -2.56
N GLY A 67 -28.09 -6.56 -1.47
CA GLY A 67 -28.29 -7.85 -0.82
C GLY A 67 -27.01 -8.50 -0.26
N GLN A 68 -27.21 -9.51 0.60
CA GLN A 68 -26.12 -10.13 1.38
C GLN A 68 -24.99 -10.75 0.51
N LYS A 69 -25.33 -11.30 -0.65
CA LYS A 69 -24.36 -11.97 -1.53
C LYS A 69 -23.31 -10.99 -2.05
N GLU A 70 -23.73 -9.82 -2.51
CA GLU A 70 -22.83 -8.81 -3.05
C GLU A 70 -22.06 -8.09 -1.93
N ILE A 71 -22.69 -7.86 -0.78
CA ILE A 71 -22.01 -7.36 0.43
C ILE A 71 -20.84 -8.28 0.83
N ASN A 72 -21.06 -9.59 0.86
CA ASN A 72 -20.02 -10.57 1.16
C ASN A 72 -18.89 -10.57 0.11
N ARG A 73 -19.27 -10.53 -1.17
CA ARG A 73 -18.32 -10.51 -2.28
C ARG A 73 -17.39 -9.30 -2.20
N ARG A 74 -17.95 -8.11 -1.97
CA ARG A 74 -17.19 -6.86 -1.85
C ARG A 74 -16.22 -6.93 -0.68
N TYR A 75 -16.70 -7.26 0.51
CA TYR A 75 -15.84 -7.39 1.69
C TYR A 75 -14.65 -8.33 1.47
N PHE A 76 -14.89 -9.49 0.82
CA PHE A 76 -13.82 -10.43 0.50
C PHE A 76 -12.78 -9.83 -0.48
N LEU A 77 -13.23 -9.17 -1.55
CA LEU A 77 -12.34 -8.57 -2.54
C LEU A 77 -11.51 -7.43 -1.95
N THR A 78 -12.14 -6.51 -1.21
CA THR A 78 -11.48 -5.44 -0.44
C THR A 78 -10.37 -5.98 0.44
N ARG A 79 -10.69 -7.02 1.23
CA ARG A 79 -9.72 -7.64 2.12
C ARG A 79 -8.56 -8.26 1.33
N ARG A 80 -8.86 -8.96 0.25
CA ARG A 80 -7.83 -9.61 -0.57
C ARG A 80 -6.91 -8.60 -1.25
N LEU A 81 -7.44 -7.46 -1.72
CA LEU A 81 -6.64 -6.37 -2.28
C LEU A 81 -5.63 -5.84 -1.25
N LYS A 82 -6.07 -5.57 -0.02
CA LYS A 82 -5.18 -5.11 1.06
C LYS A 82 -4.11 -6.13 1.43
N GLU A 83 -4.45 -7.42 1.41
CA GLU A 83 -3.47 -8.51 1.60
C GLU A 83 -2.43 -8.52 0.48
N LEU A 84 -2.85 -8.40 -0.78
CA LEU A 84 -1.95 -8.36 -1.94
C LEU A 84 -1.05 -7.13 -1.94
N GLU A 85 -1.56 -5.94 -1.59
CA GLU A 85 -0.73 -4.73 -1.43
C GLU A 85 0.37 -4.94 -0.39
N ARG A 86 0.03 -5.58 0.74
CA ARG A 86 0.99 -5.89 1.79
C ARG A 86 2.01 -6.93 1.33
N GLU A 87 1.58 -7.99 0.66
CA GLU A 87 2.46 -9.02 0.09
C GLU A 87 3.46 -8.38 -0.90
N GLY A 88 2.98 -7.51 -1.80
CA GLY A 88 3.82 -6.79 -2.77
C GLY A 88 4.83 -5.83 -2.13
N LEU A 89 4.45 -5.13 -1.05
CA LEU A 89 5.39 -4.29 -0.30
C LEU A 89 6.51 -5.12 0.36
N GLN A 90 6.18 -6.31 0.86
CA GLN A 90 7.16 -7.21 1.48
C GLN A 90 8.14 -7.80 0.46
N THR A 91 7.67 -8.20 -0.72
CA THR A 91 8.53 -8.72 -1.79
C THR A 91 9.46 -7.64 -2.33
N ASN A 92 8.96 -6.41 -2.51
CA ASN A 92 9.78 -5.27 -2.94
C ASN A 92 10.90 -4.98 -1.94
N MET A 93 10.61 -4.98 -0.64
CA MET A 93 11.60 -4.78 0.42
C MET A 93 12.65 -5.90 0.48
N ALA A 94 12.26 -7.15 0.17
CA ALA A 94 13.20 -8.25 0.07
C ALA A 94 14.13 -8.10 -1.14
N SER A 95 13.61 -7.62 -2.28
CA SER A 95 14.40 -7.31 -3.48
C SER A 95 15.47 -6.26 -3.21
N THR A 96 15.10 -5.14 -2.57
CA THR A 96 16.06 -4.06 -2.28
C THR A 96 17.24 -4.55 -1.42
N LYS A 97 16.98 -5.41 -0.43
CA LYS A 97 18.03 -6.01 0.40
C LYS A 97 18.94 -6.97 -0.37
N LEU A 98 18.44 -7.61 -1.43
CA LEU A 98 19.26 -8.45 -2.31
C LEU A 98 20.11 -7.58 -3.23
N ASP A 99 19.56 -6.49 -3.76
CA ASP A 99 20.29 -5.52 -4.59
C ASP A 99 21.44 -4.88 -3.79
N ASP A 100 21.19 -4.45 -2.55
CA ASP A 100 22.22 -3.91 -1.65
C ASP A 100 23.36 -4.90 -1.38
N LYS A 101 23.02 -6.19 -1.21
CA LYS A 101 24.03 -7.25 -1.05
C LYS A 101 24.81 -7.49 -2.33
N GLY A 102 24.15 -7.42 -3.49
CA GLY A 102 24.80 -7.50 -4.80
C GLY A 102 25.82 -6.37 -4.99
N ALA A 103 25.45 -5.13 -4.63
CA ALA A 103 26.34 -3.98 -4.68
C ALA A 103 27.59 -4.16 -3.80
N LEU A 104 27.43 -4.68 -2.58
CA LEU A 104 28.55 -4.96 -1.68
C LEU A 104 29.51 -6.03 -2.24
N VAL A 105 28.98 -7.08 -2.86
CA VAL A 105 29.79 -8.13 -3.49
C VAL A 105 30.58 -7.59 -4.68
N ASN A 106 29.94 -6.77 -5.53
CA ASN A 106 30.60 -6.15 -6.67
C ASN A 106 31.73 -5.20 -6.23
N ALA A 107 31.47 -4.34 -5.23
CA ALA A 107 32.51 -3.46 -4.69
C ALA A 107 33.72 -4.22 -4.11
N ARG A 108 33.48 -5.41 -3.53
CA ARG A 108 34.56 -6.30 -3.05
C ARG A 108 35.34 -6.94 -4.19
N LEU A 109 34.68 -7.32 -5.29
CA LEU A 109 35.34 -7.84 -6.48
C LEU A 109 36.23 -6.77 -7.12
N ASP A 110 35.72 -5.55 -7.30
CA ASP A 110 36.48 -4.42 -7.85
C ASP A 110 37.74 -4.13 -6.99
N ALA A 111 37.60 -4.14 -5.66
CA ALA A 111 38.72 -3.94 -4.76
C ALA A 111 39.80 -5.05 -4.88
N LEU A 112 39.37 -6.31 -5.05
CA LEU A 112 40.28 -7.43 -5.27
C LEU A 112 41.01 -7.34 -6.61
N GLU A 113 40.33 -6.92 -7.68
CA GLU A 113 40.95 -6.71 -8.98
C GLU A 113 42.03 -5.61 -8.93
N VAL A 114 41.73 -4.48 -8.27
CA VAL A 114 42.71 -3.41 -8.07
C VAL A 114 43.91 -3.90 -7.25
N GLN A 115 43.67 -4.66 -6.17
CA GLN A 115 44.75 -5.22 -5.35
C GLN A 115 45.61 -6.21 -6.14
N PHE A 116 44.99 -7.05 -6.98
CA PHE A 116 45.70 -8.00 -7.82
C PHE A 116 46.61 -7.29 -8.83
N ALA A 117 46.11 -6.24 -9.50
CA ALA A 117 46.90 -5.42 -10.41
C ALA A 117 48.08 -4.73 -9.70
N ALA A 118 47.86 -4.18 -8.50
CA ALA A 118 48.93 -3.58 -7.70
C ALA A 118 50.02 -4.61 -7.32
N ASN A 119 49.61 -5.82 -6.94
CA ASN A 119 50.55 -6.90 -6.60
C ASN A 119 51.35 -7.37 -7.81
N GLN A 120 50.73 -7.48 -9.00
CA GLN A 120 51.42 -7.81 -10.24
C GLN A 120 52.48 -6.75 -10.60
N ASN A 121 52.13 -5.46 -10.50
CA ASN A 121 53.06 -4.37 -10.77
C ASN A 121 54.22 -4.33 -9.77
N ALA A 122 53.96 -4.60 -8.48
CA ALA A 122 55.01 -4.67 -7.47
C ALA A 122 55.98 -5.85 -7.71
N LEU A 123 55.47 -6.99 -8.17
CA LEU A 123 56.31 -8.13 -8.57
C LEU A 123 57.15 -7.80 -9.79
N LEU A 124 56.57 -7.21 -10.84
CA LEU A 124 57.30 -6.78 -12.04
C LEU A 124 58.42 -5.79 -11.73
N GLY A 125 58.15 -4.77 -10.89
CA GLY A 125 59.17 -3.82 -10.46
C GLY A 125 60.31 -4.45 -9.65
N ARG A 126 60.02 -5.51 -8.88
CA ARG A 126 61.07 -6.28 -8.19
C ARG A 126 61.93 -7.09 -9.17
N PHE A 127 61.35 -7.68 -10.20
CA PHE A 127 62.13 -8.40 -11.22
C PHE A 127 63.01 -7.47 -12.06
N GLN A 128 62.51 -6.29 -12.44
CA GLN A 128 63.31 -5.28 -13.16
C GLN A 128 64.51 -4.80 -12.34
N ASN A 129 64.32 -4.52 -11.06
CA ASN A 129 65.43 -4.13 -10.17
C ASN A 129 66.49 -5.23 -9.99
N ILE A 130 66.12 -6.51 -10.14
CA ILE A 130 67.08 -7.61 -10.08
C ILE A 130 67.91 -7.67 -11.37
N ASP A 131 67.30 -7.53 -12.55
CA ASP A 131 68.03 -7.48 -13.83
C ASP A 131 69.01 -6.30 -13.92
N ASP A 132 68.63 -5.12 -13.42
CA ASP A 132 69.50 -3.93 -13.41
C ASP A 132 70.72 -4.12 -12.48
N SER A 133 70.61 -4.94 -11.43
CA SER A 133 71.71 -5.24 -10.50
C SER A 133 72.73 -6.26 -11.03
N TRP A 134 72.42 -6.95 -12.13
CA TRP A 134 73.31 -7.94 -12.77
C TRP A 134 74.07 -7.37 -13.98
N THR A 135 73.84 -6.09 -14.33
CA THR A 135 74.43 -5.44 -15.52
C THR A 135 75.44 -4.31 -15.22
N THR A 136 75.84 -4.11 -13.96
CA THR A 136 77.00 -3.29 -13.53
C THR A 136 78.10 -4.14 -12.91
#